data_AF-A0A2S6B6P6-F1
#
_entry.id   AF-A0A2S6B6P6-F1
#
_cell.length_a   1.000
_cell.length_b   1.000
_cell.length_c   1.000
_cell.angle_alpha   90.00
_cell.angle_beta   90.00
_cell.angle_gamma   90.00
#
_symmetry.space_group_name_H-M   'P 1'
#
loop_
_entity.id
_entity.type
_entity.pdbx_description
1 polymer ?
#
loop_
_entity_poly.entity_id
_entity_poly.type
_entity_poly.pdbx_seq_one_letter_code
_entity_poly.pdbx_strand_id
1 'polypeptide(L)' 'MSQSTREEVILQLDRVDTALEAPEADKTAILREAVDWLAEHPPKQAADALYYRDRLDVIRERHGAA' A
#
# COMPACT_ATOMS: atom_id res chain seq x y z
N MET A 1 -10.22 -4.82 16.90
CA MET A 1 -9.55 -4.27 15.71
C MET A 1 -10.55 -3.34 15.03
N SER A 2 -10.36 -2.03 15.15
CA SER A 2 -11.19 -1.06 14.43
C SER A 2 -10.90 -1.23 12.94
N GLN A 3 -11.93 -1.45 12.13
CA GLN A 3 -11.77 -1.51 10.67
C GLN A 3 -11.20 -0.18 10.20
N SER A 4 -10.07 -0.22 9.49
CA SER A 4 -9.51 0.97 8.89
C SER A 4 -10.50 1.59 7.91
N THR A 5 -10.64 2.91 8.03
CA THR A 5 -11.42 3.70 7.11
C THR A 5 -10.73 3.76 5.76
N ARG A 6 -11.50 4.01 4.70
CA ARG A 6 -10.97 4.21 3.36
C ARG A 6 -9.87 5.29 3.32
N GLU A 7 -10.07 6.38 4.04
CA GLU A 7 -9.10 7.48 4.10
C GLU A 7 -7.77 7.05 4.71
N GLU A 8 -7.78 6.27 5.79
CA GLU A 8 -6.55 5.75 6.40
C GLU A 8 -5.74 4.87 5.44
N VAL A 9 -6.43 4.02 4.66
CA VAL A 9 -5.76 3.16 3.68
C VAL A 9 -5.17 3.97 2.54
N ILE A 10 -5.89 4.97 2.03
CA ILE A 10 -5.37 5.87 0.99
C ILE A 10 -4.14 6.63 1.49
N LEU A 11 -4.21 7.20 2.70
CA LEU A 11 -3.08 7.91 3.31
C LEU A 11 -1.87 6.99 3.47
N GLN A 12 -2.09 5.73 3.84
CA GLN A 12 -1.01 4.77 3.96
C GLN A 12 -0.37 4.44 2.61
N LEU A 13 -1.16 4.28 1.55
CA LEU A 13 -0.64 4.05 0.19
C LEU A 13 0.17 5.26 -0.31
N ASP A 14 -0.27 6.49 -0.03
CA ASP A 14 0.48 7.70 -0.40
C ASP A 14 1.81 7.81 0.38
N ARG A 15 1.85 7.37 1.64
CA ARG A 15 3.10 7.25 2.42
C ARG A 15 4.05 6.22 1.81
N VAL A 16 3.53 5.07 1.37
CA VAL A 16 4.33 4.04 0.69
C VAL A 16 4.93 4.59 -0.60
N ASP A 17 4.13 5.27 -1.42
CA ASP A 17 4.58 5.92 -2.65
C ASP A 17 5.72 6.91 -2.37
N THR A 18 5.55 7.76 -1.36
CA THR A 18 6.57 8.73 -0.92
C THR A 18 7.84 8.04 -0.41
N ALA A 19 7.72 6.95 0.36
CA ALA A 19 8.88 6.22 0.88
C ALA A 19 9.70 5.57 -0.24
N LEU A 20 9.05 5.14 -1.32
CA LEU A 20 9.71 4.53 -2.49
C LEU A 20 10.47 5.54 -3.37
N GLU A 21 10.17 6.84 -3.26
CA GLU A 21 10.90 7.90 -3.97
C GLU A 21 12.33 8.07 -3.45
N ALA A 22 12.62 7.67 -2.21
CA ALA A 22 13.97 7.83 -1.64
C ALA A 22 14.98 6.91 -2.37
N PRO A 23 16.12 7.43 -2.85
CA PRO A 23 17.11 6.66 -3.62
C PRO A 23 17.68 5.44 -2.88
N GLU A 24 17.84 5.57 -1.57
CA GLU A 24 18.35 4.56 -0.65
C GLU A 24 17.26 3.63 -0.08
N ALA A 25 16.00 3.79 -0.50
CA ALA A 25 14.90 2.99 -0.01
C ALA A 25 15.06 1.51 -0.35
N ASP A 26 14.89 0.65 0.65
CA ASP A 26 14.67 -0.78 0.40
C ASP A 26 13.24 -0.98 -0.11
N LYS A 27 13.09 -0.83 -1.42
CA LYS A 27 11.80 -0.94 -2.11
C LYS A 27 11.11 -2.28 -1.85
N THR A 28 11.88 -3.36 -1.73
CA THR A 28 11.33 -4.70 -1.49
C THR A 28 10.74 -4.80 -0.09
N ALA A 29 11.46 -4.30 0.92
CA ALA A 29 10.97 -4.27 2.29
C ALA A 29 9.71 -3.40 2.42
N ILE A 30 9.73 -2.19 1.85
CA ILE A 30 8.60 -1.24 1.90
C ILE A 30 7.34 -1.84 1.27
N LEU A 31 7.46 -2.46 0.09
CA LEU A 31 6.32 -3.07 -0.60
C LEU A 31 5.78 -4.27 0.19
N ARG A 32 6.66 -5.08 0.79
CA ARG A 32 6.24 -6.19 1.65
C ARG A 32 5.47 -5.70 2.87
N GLU A 33 5.99 -4.71 3.57
CA GLU A 33 5.31 -4.09 4.71
C GLU A 33 3.95 -3.50 4.30
N ALA A 34 3.85 -2.90 3.11
CA ALA A 34 2.58 -2.39 2.59
C ALA A 34 1.55 -3.50 2.34
N VAL A 35 1.97 -4.64 1.79
CA VAL A 35 1.10 -5.81 1.59
C VAL A 35 0.62 -6.38 2.92
N ASP A 36 1.54 -6.55 3.87
CA ASP A 36 1.24 -7.08 5.20
C ASP A 36 0.27 -6.13 5.93
N TRP A 37 0.49 -4.83 5.86
CA TRP A 37 -0.39 -3.83 6.45
C TRP A 37 -1.81 -3.88 5.84
N LEU A 38 -1.95 -3.98 4.52
CA LEU A 38 -3.27 -4.13 3.88
C LEU A 38 -4.00 -5.40 4.32
N ALA A 39 -3.27 -6.48 4.64
CA ALA A 39 -3.87 -7.72 5.14
C ALA A 39 -4.33 -7.59 6.60
N GLU A 40 -3.59 -6.86 7.44
CA GLU A 40 -3.94 -6.59 8.84
C GLU A 40 -5.06 -5.55 8.99
N HIS A 41 -5.25 -4.70 7.97
CA HIS A 41 -6.24 -3.64 7.92
C HIS A 41 -7.31 -3.86 6.83
N PRO A 42 -8.11 -4.94 6.90
CA PRO A 42 -9.09 -5.23 5.86
C PRO A 42 -10.22 -4.18 5.86
N PRO A 43 -10.61 -3.66 4.69
CA PRO A 43 -11.69 -2.70 4.58
C PRO A 43 -13.06 -3.36 4.80
N LYS A 44 -14.07 -2.53 5.09
CA LYS A 44 -15.46 -2.99 5.24
C LYS A 44 -16.03 -3.64 3.97
N GLN A 45 -15.64 -3.13 2.80
CA GLN A 45 -16.12 -3.62 1.52
C GLN A 45 -15.01 -4.40 0.81
N ALA A 46 -15.33 -5.62 0.37
CA ALA A 46 -14.36 -6.46 -0.32
C ALA A 46 -13.85 -5.84 -1.64
N ALA A 47 -14.69 -5.06 -2.33
CA ALA A 47 -14.29 -4.33 -3.55
C ALA A 47 -13.18 -3.31 -3.27
N ASP A 48 -13.20 -2.66 -2.10
CA ASP A 48 -12.16 -1.71 -1.72
C ASP A 48 -10.81 -2.43 -1.52
N ALA A 49 -10.82 -3.68 -1.01
CA ALA A 49 -9.59 -4.47 -0.83
C ALA A 49 -8.89 -4.78 -2.16
N LEU A 50 -9.67 -5.11 -3.20
CA LEU A 50 -9.12 -5.30 -4.55
C LEU A 50 -8.55 -4.00 -5.10
N TYR A 51 -9.30 -2.90 -4.97
CA TYR A 51 -8.85 -1.58 -5.40
C TYR A 51 -7.53 -1.14 -4.73
N TYR A 52 -7.34 -1.40 -3.43
CA TYR A 52 -6.10 -1.04 -2.74
C TYR A 52 -4.91 -1.88 -3.19
N ARG A 53 -5.12 -3.15 -3.51
CA ARG A 53 -4.07 -4.02 -4.08
C ARG A 53 -3.66 -3.54 -5.46
N ASP A 54 -4.62 -3.27 -6.34
CA ASP A 54 -4.34 -2.73 -7.68
C ASP A 54 -3.58 -1.40 -7.59
N ARG A 55 -3.94 -0.53 -6.63
CA ARG A 55 -3.23 0.73 -6.42
C ARG A 55 -1.80 0.54 -5.93
N LEU A 56 -1.56 -0.44 -5.06
CA LEU A 56 -0.20 -0.80 -4.62
C LEU A 56 0.64 -1.36 -5.77
N ASP A 57 0.04 -2.16 -6.67
CA ASP A 57 0.72 -2.66 -7.87
C ASP A 57 1.10 -1.51 -8.81
N VAL A 58 0.22 -0.53 -9.02
CA VAL A 58 0.53 0.69 -9.79
C VAL A 58 1.69 1.47 -9.17
N ILE A 59 1.74 1.58 -7.84
CA ILE A 59 2.85 2.21 -7.13
C ILE A 59 4.15 1.42 -7.36
N ARG A 60 4.12 0.10 -7.23
CA ARG A 60 5.27 -0.78 -7.49
C ARG A 60 5.84 -0.59 -8.91
N GLU A 61 4.96 -0.59 -9.91
CA GLU A 61 5.33 -0.40 -11.32
C GLU A 61 5.96 0.97 -11.57
N ARG A 62 5.39 2.04 -10.99
CA ARG A 62 5.94 3.40 -11.10
C ARG A 62 7.39 3.48 -10.60
N HIS A 63 7.70 2.77 -9.52
CA HIS A 63 9.02 2.79 -8.89
C HIS A 63 9.99 1.75 -9.45
N GLY A 64 9.60 1.02 -10.50
CA GLY A 64 10.45 0.04 -11.18
C GLY A 64 10.80 -1.17 -10.31
N ALA A 65 9.98 -1.49 -9.31
CA ALA A 65 10.18 -2.62 -8.40
C ALA A 65 9.51 -3.91 -8.91
N ALA A 66 9.63 -4.16 -10.22
CA ALA A 66 9.02 -5.29 -10.93
C ALA A 66 9.88 -6.57 -10.88
#